data_AF-A0AAW2T7E0-F1
#
_entry.id   AF-A0AAW2T7E0-F1
#
_cell.length_a   1.000
_cell.length_b   1.000
_cell.length_c   1.000
_cell.angle_alpha   90.00
_cell.angle_beta   90.00
_cell.angle_gamma   90.00
#
_symmetry.space_group_name_H-M   'P 1'
#
loop_
_entity.id
_entity.type
_entity.pdbx_description
1 polymer ?
#
loop_
_entity_poly.entity_id
_entity_poly.type
_entity_poly.pdbx_seq_one_letter_code
_entity_poly.pdbx_strand_id
1 'polypeptide(L)' 'MSHVFLAKATSITDDCSHPRWRWFKGCLGALDGTFVDVRVREHEKGRYRTRKGQVAVNVLGVCNPNM' A
#
# COMPACT_ATOMS: atom_id res chain seq x y z
N MET A 1 9.83 -15.14 8.58
CA MET A 1 10.55 -14.00 7.99
C MET A 1 9.53 -13.01 7.44
N SER A 2 9.07 -12.07 8.26
CA SER A 2 8.14 -11.03 7.87
C SER A 2 8.92 -9.73 7.68
N HIS A 3 9.41 -9.47 6.46
CA HIS A 3 9.88 -8.14 6.09
C HIS A 3 8.65 -7.27 5.84
N VAL A 4 8.09 -6.76 6.93
CA VAL A 4 7.02 -5.77 6.86
C VAL A 4 7.70 -4.44 6.50
N PHE A 5 7.71 -4.11 5.21
CA PHE A 5 8.19 -2.82 4.67
C PHE A 5 7.19 -1.68 4.95
N LEU A 6 6.71 -1.56 6.19
CA LEU A 6 5.88 -0.43 6.58
C LEU A 6 6.79 0.75 6.93
N ALA A 7 7.04 1.59 5.92
CA ALA A 7 7.64 2.90 6.14
C ALA A 7 6.55 3.93 6.42
N LYS A 8 6.84 4.92 7.26
CA LYS A 8 5.93 6.05 7.46
C LYS A 8 5.91 6.90 6.18
N ALA A 9 4.74 7.06 5.58
CA ALA A 9 4.58 7.96 4.44
C ALA A 9 4.86 9.41 4.87
N THR A 10 5.65 10.12 4.07
CA THR A 10 5.95 11.55 4.26
C THR A 10 5.34 12.33 3.11
N SER A 11 4.77 13.48 3.41
CA SER A 11 4.19 14.37 2.40
C SER A 11 5.28 15.06 1.60
N ILE A 12 5.02 15.30 0.32
CA ILE A 12 5.85 16.13 -0.54
C ILE A 12 5.85 17.56 0.02
N THR A 13 7.04 18.09 0.24
CA THR A 13 7.24 19.43 0.81
C THR A 13 7.02 20.52 -0.23
N ASP A 14 6.77 21.75 0.22
CA ASP A 14 6.49 22.90 -0.66
C ASP A 14 7.69 23.33 -1.51
N ASP A 15 8.90 23.00 -1.06
CA ASP A 15 10.21 23.25 -1.69
C ASP A 15 10.68 22.08 -2.57
N CYS A 16 9.86 21.04 -2.77
CA CYS A 16 10.20 19.92 -3.64
C CYS A 16 10.56 20.38 -5.06
N SER A 17 11.82 20.16 -5.44
CA SER A 17 12.36 20.53 -6.77
C SER A 17 12.26 19.42 -7.81
N HIS A 18 11.79 18.22 -7.41
CA HIS A 18 11.74 17.07 -8.29
C HIS A 18 10.73 17.29 -9.44
N PRO A 19 11.13 17.13 -10.72
CA PRO A 19 10.31 17.54 -11.87
C PRO A 19 8.96 16.83 -11.96
N ARG A 20 8.89 15.57 -11.50
CA ARG A 20 7.63 14.79 -11.44
C ARG A 20 6.77 15.10 -10.22
N TRP A 21 7.36 15.52 -9.09
CA TRP A 21 6.66 15.54 -7.79
C TRP A 21 6.36 16.94 -7.26
N ARG A 22 7.04 17.98 -7.77
CA ARG A 22 6.88 19.39 -7.33
C ARG A 22 5.46 19.95 -7.38
N TRP A 23 4.59 19.33 -8.17
CA TRP A 23 3.19 19.75 -8.36
C TRP A 23 2.25 19.16 -7.30
N PHE A 24 2.70 18.19 -6.51
CA PHE A 24 1.88 17.43 -5.56
C PHE A 24 2.18 17.82 -4.10
N LYS A 25 2.31 19.12 -3.83
CA LYS A 25 2.61 19.65 -2.49
C LYS A 25 1.58 19.18 -1.46
N GLY A 26 2.05 18.72 -0.31
CA GLY A 26 1.22 18.15 0.75
C GLY A 26 0.71 16.73 0.48
N CYS A 27 0.86 16.19 -0.73
CA CYS A 27 0.45 14.81 -1.03
C CYS A 27 1.47 13.80 -0.49
N LEU A 28 1.00 12.67 0.03
CA LEU A 28 1.87 11.55 0.45
C LEU A 28 2.47 10.78 -0.74
N GLY A 29 1.81 10.84 -1.89
CA GLY A 29 2.14 10.01 -3.04
C GLY A 29 0.89 9.54 -3.79
N ALA A 30 1.09 8.60 -4.72
CA ALA A 30 -0.01 7.90 -5.37
C ALA A 30 -0.45 6.72 -4.50
N LEU A 31 -1.75 6.66 -4.17
CA LEU A 31 -2.34 5.60 -3.36
C LEU A 31 -2.99 4.55 -4.26
N ASP A 32 -2.61 3.29 -4.07
CA ASP A 32 -3.18 2.18 -4.84
C ASP A 32 -3.46 0.95 -3.95
N GLY A 33 -4.48 0.19 -4.33
CA GLY A 33 -4.87 -1.04 -3.66
C GLY A 33 -4.04 -2.22 -4.16
N THR A 34 -3.13 -2.73 -3.33
CA THR A 34 -2.35 -3.92 -3.64
C THR A 34 -3.01 -5.16 -3.05
N PHE A 35 -3.19 -6.18 -3.88
CA PHE A 35 -3.67 -7.50 -3.46
C PHE A 35 -2.55 -8.26 -2.73
N VAL A 36 -2.80 -8.65 -1.47
CA VAL A 36 -1.86 -9.42 -0.67
C VAL A 36 -2.54 -10.71 -0.22
N ASP A 37 -1.94 -11.86 -0.58
CA ASP A 37 -2.35 -13.16 -0.08
C ASP A 37 -2.12 -13.26 1.43
N VAL A 38 -3.12 -13.72 2.16
CA VAL A 38 -3.03 -13.91 3.63
C VAL A 38 -3.38 -15.33 4.03
N ARG A 39 -2.80 -15.76 5.15
CA ARG A 39 -3.09 -17.08 5.73
C ARG A 39 -3.99 -16.91 6.93
N VAL A 40 -5.11 -17.62 6.93
CA VAL A 40 -6.03 -17.78 8.06
C VAL A 40 -6.22 -19.25 8.38
N ARG A 41 -6.77 -19.57 9.56
CA ARG A 41 -7.04 -20.96 9.94
C ARG A 41 -8.08 -21.58 9.00
N GLU A 42 -7.99 -22.89 8.76
CA GLU A 42 -8.81 -23.58 7.76
C GLU A 42 -10.31 -23.36 7.96
N HIS A 43 -10.79 -23.50 9.19
CA HIS A 43 -12.21 -23.31 9.54
C HIS A 43 -12.71 -21.87 9.34
N GLU A 44 -11.81 -20.90 9.23
CA GLU A 44 -12.13 -19.49 9.04
C GLU A 44 -12.07 -19.07 7.57
N LYS A 45 -11.36 -19.82 6.71
CA LYS A 45 -11.12 -19.46 5.30
C LYS A 45 -12.40 -19.11 4.56
N GLY A 46 -13.49 -19.85 4.80
CA GLY A 46 -14.77 -19.63 4.15
C GLY A 46 -15.29 -18.18 4.27
N ARG A 47 -15.01 -17.51 5.40
CA ARG A 47 -15.45 -16.13 5.68
C ARG A 47 -14.61 -15.06 4.96
N TYR A 48 -13.39 -15.39 4.57
CA TYR A 48 -12.39 -14.45 4.04
C TYR A 48 -12.04 -14.70 2.57
N ARG A 49 -12.85 -15.50 1.85
CA ARG A 49 -12.66 -15.73 0.41
C ARG A 49 -13.07 -14.50 -0.38
N THR A 50 -12.17 -14.05 -1.24
CA THR A 50 -12.46 -13.07 -2.29
C THR A 50 -13.35 -13.66 -3.39
N ARG A 51 -13.81 -12.82 -4.33
CA ARG A 51 -14.55 -13.27 -5.53
C ARG A 51 -13.84 -14.39 -6.31
N LYS A 52 -12.50 -14.45 -6.26
CA LYS A 52 -11.68 -15.48 -6.93
C LYS A 52 -11.40 -16.71 -6.06
N GLY A 53 -11.99 -16.80 -4.87
CA GLY A 53 -11.81 -17.94 -3.95
C GLY A 53 -10.51 -17.93 -3.15
N GLN A 54 -9.64 -16.93 -3.34
CA GLN A 54 -8.41 -16.75 -2.57
C GLN A 54 -8.69 -16.06 -1.24
N VAL A 55 -7.89 -16.35 -0.22
CA VAL A 55 -7.88 -15.60 1.04
C VAL A 55 -6.84 -14.49 0.90
N ALA A 56 -7.31 -13.27 0.71
CA ALA A 56 -6.46 -12.12 0.46
C ALA A 56 -7.11 -10.84 0.96
N VAL A 57 -6.29 -9.84 1.22
CA VAL A 57 -6.73 -8.50 1.63
C VAL A 57 -6.09 -7.46 0.72
N ASN A 58 -6.86 -6.41 0.40
CA ASN A 58 -6.31 -5.24 -0.26
C ASN A 58 -5.65 -4.38 0.80
N VAL A 59 -4.36 -4.08 0.61
CA VAL A 59 -3.61 -3.13 1.42
C VAL A 59 -3.36 -1.90 0.57
N LEU A 60 -3.55 -0.71 1.15
CA LEU A 60 -3.24 0.54 0.48
C LEU A 60 -1.74 0.79 0.55
N GLY A 61 -1.08 0.77 -0.61
CA GLY A 61 0.30 1.20 -0.78
C GLY A 61 0.35 2.66 -1.22
N VAL A 62 1.40 3.38 -0.81
CA VAL A 62 1.63 4.76 -1.24
C VAL A 62 3.02 4.87 -1.87
N CYS A 63 3.10 5.22 -3.16
CA CYS A 63 4.36 5.48 -3.85
C CYS A 63 4.81 6.91 -3.59
N ASN A 64 6.03 7.09 -3.06
CA ASN A 64 6.60 8.40 -2.77
C ASN A 64 7.89 8.65 -3.58
N PRO A 65 8.45 9.88 -3.58
CA PRO A 65 9.67 10.19 -4.33
C PRO A 65 10.94 9.45 -3.86
N ASN A 66 10.91 8.87 -2.65
CA ASN A 66 12.06 8.25 -1.98
C ASN A 66 12.00 6.70 -2.00
N MET A 67 11.06 6.11 -2.74
CA MET A 67 11.01 4.67 -3.00
C MET A 67 12.04 4.24 -4.05
#